data_AF-D4Z612-F1
#
_entry.id   AF-D4Z612-F1
#
_cell.length_a   1.000
_cell.length_b   1.000
_cell.length_c   1.000
_cell.angle_alpha   90.00
_cell.angle_beta   90.00
_cell.angle_gamma   90.00
#
_symmetry.space_group_name_H-M   'P 1'
#
loop_
_entity.id
_entity.type
_entity.pdbx_description
1 polymer ?
#
loop_
_entity_poly.entity_id
_entity_poly.type
_entity_poly.pdbx_seq_one_letter_code
_entity_poly.pdbx_strand_id
1 'polypeptide(L)'
;MQTNDGPTDPELIRFLREELGGEVSPDETAWEHVGPIWLWRGEGKNGQPSSMSWHFLTIDGEVAEAIRVASSGQSAAWGSVYVEAVIGKTCWRTSVFPSKARQGYMLPIKASVRKAEKLAEGDVITVRITLSKGPSR
;
A
#
# COMPACT_ATOMS: atom_id res chain seq x y z
N MET A 1 -4.88 21.40 -23.33
CA MET A 1 -3.80 22.12 -22.63
C MET A 1 -3.39 21.31 -21.41
N GLN A 2 -2.23 20.66 -21.48
CA GLN A 2 -1.27 20.43 -20.40
C GLN A 2 -0.08 19.73 -21.06
N THR A 3 0.99 20.48 -21.31
CA THR A 3 2.25 20.01 -21.88
C THR A 3 3.15 19.61 -20.71
N ASN A 4 3.33 18.31 -20.53
CA ASN A 4 4.38 17.76 -19.65
C ASN A 4 5.69 17.76 -20.45
N ASP A 5 6.37 18.89 -20.50
CA ASP A 5 7.75 18.93 -20.99
C ASP A 5 8.68 18.65 -19.82
N GLY A 6 8.99 17.37 -19.64
CA GLY A 6 10.13 16.94 -18.84
C GLY A 6 11.43 17.42 -19.48
N PRO A 7 12.54 17.45 -18.72
CA PRO A 7 13.82 17.92 -19.24
C PRO A 7 14.25 17.05 -20.43
N THR A 8 14.43 17.64 -21.61
CA THR A 8 14.82 16.94 -22.85
C THR A 8 16.34 16.80 -23.03
N ASP A 9 17.12 17.37 -22.12
CA ASP A 9 18.59 17.30 -22.15
C ASP A 9 19.09 15.97 -21.57
N PRO A 10 19.75 15.11 -22.38
CA PRO A 10 20.21 13.79 -21.95
C PRO A 10 21.23 13.82 -20.80
N GLU A 11 22.07 14.84 -20.71
CA GLU A 11 23.09 14.94 -19.64
C GLU A 11 22.47 15.44 -18.34
N LEU A 12 21.42 16.26 -18.41
CA LEU A 12 20.67 16.74 -17.25
C LEU A 12 19.81 15.62 -16.64
N ILE A 13 19.18 14.77 -17.46
CA ILE A 13 18.47 13.57 -16.99
C ILE A 13 19.43 12.58 -16.30
N ARG A 14 20.62 12.39 -16.88
CA ARG A 14 21.64 11.49 -16.35
C ARG A 14 22.18 11.99 -15.00
N PHE A 15 22.47 13.28 -14.90
CA PHE A 15 22.91 13.95 -13.68
C PHE A 15 21.85 13.91 -12.56
N LEU A 16 20.58 14.18 -12.87
CA LEU A 16 19.47 14.12 -11.89
C LEU A 16 19.23 12.70 -11.36
N ARG A 17 19.51 11.68 -12.18
CA ARG A 17 19.38 10.26 -11.81
C ARG A 17 20.56 9.76 -10.97
N GLU A 18 21.78 10.21 -11.28
CA GLU A 18 23.01 9.71 -10.65
C GLU A 18 23.31 10.35 -9.29
N GLU A 19 22.96 11.63 -9.08
CA GLU A 19 23.32 12.37 -7.85
C GLU A 19 22.19 12.55 -6.83
N LEU A 20 20.91 12.50 -7.23
CA LEU A 20 19.83 13.09 -6.41
C LEU A 20 18.60 12.21 -6.10
N GLY A 21 18.58 10.90 -6.38
CA GLY A 21 17.45 10.04 -5.94
C GLY A 21 16.07 10.66 -6.24
N GLY A 22 15.87 11.09 -7.49
CA GLY A 22 14.86 12.07 -7.90
C GLY A 22 13.44 11.80 -7.41
N GLU A 23 12.74 12.89 -7.06
CA GLU A 23 11.33 12.90 -6.65
C GLU A 23 10.47 12.18 -7.68
N VAL A 24 9.99 11.01 -7.28
CA VAL A 24 8.97 10.26 -8.01
C VAL A 24 7.70 11.13 -8.03
N SER A 25 7.17 11.39 -9.22
CA SER A 25 5.88 12.08 -9.36
C SER A 25 4.84 11.37 -8.47
N PRO A 26 3.93 12.08 -7.78
CA PRO A 26 2.86 11.45 -6.99
C PRO A 26 2.07 10.40 -7.78
N ASP A 27 1.99 10.57 -9.10
CA ASP A 27 1.25 9.71 -10.02
C ASP A 27 1.96 8.36 -10.27
N GLU A 28 3.29 8.29 -10.11
CA GLU A 28 4.08 7.07 -10.31
C GLU A 28 4.12 6.17 -9.07
N THR A 29 3.62 6.67 -7.93
CA THR A 29 3.56 5.95 -6.66
C THR A 29 2.14 5.78 -6.13
N ALA A 30 1.14 6.05 -6.97
CA ALA A 30 -0.28 5.88 -6.65
C ALA A 30 -0.89 4.78 -7.54
N TRP A 31 -1.60 3.85 -6.91
CA TRP A 31 -2.23 2.72 -7.58
C TRP A 31 -3.65 2.52 -7.08
N GLU A 32 -4.46 1.87 -7.90
CA GLU A 32 -5.81 1.45 -7.53
C GLU A 32 -5.89 -0.08 -7.58
N HIS A 33 -6.50 -0.68 -6.56
CA HIS A 33 -6.66 -2.12 -6.47
C HIS A 33 -8.08 -2.46 -6.03
N VAL A 34 -8.64 -3.54 -6.56
CA VAL A 34 -9.99 -4.01 -6.24
C VAL A 34 -9.92 -5.42 -5.69
N GLY A 35 -10.56 -5.65 -4.54
CA GLY A 35 -10.57 -6.97 -3.93
C GLY A 35 -11.53 -7.10 -2.76
N PRO A 36 -11.83 -8.34 -2.33
CA PRO A 36 -12.69 -8.59 -1.19
C PRO A 36 -11.96 -8.31 0.13
N ILE A 37 -12.69 -7.76 1.10
CA ILE A 37 -12.26 -7.73 2.49
C ILE A 37 -12.39 -9.14 3.07
N TRP A 38 -11.34 -9.66 3.69
CA TRP A 38 -11.36 -10.96 4.35
C TRP A 38 -10.97 -10.84 5.83
N LEU A 39 -11.48 -11.76 6.64
CA LEU A 39 -11.25 -11.78 8.09
C LEU A 39 -10.13 -12.76 8.44
N TRP A 40 -9.04 -12.22 9.00
CA TRP A 40 -8.08 -13.02 9.75
C TRP A 40 -8.59 -13.22 11.18
N ARG A 41 -8.55 -14.47 11.65
CA ARG A 41 -8.82 -14.81 13.05
C ARG A 41 -7.51 -15.25 13.69
N GLY A 42 -7.19 -14.67 14.83
CA GLY A 42 -6.00 -15.07 15.58
C GLY A 42 -6.14 -16.47 16.13
N GLU A 43 -5.02 -17.18 16.21
CA GLU A 43 -4.93 -18.43 16.95
C GLU A 43 -4.83 -18.09 18.44
N GLY A 44 -5.72 -18.65 19.26
CA GLY A 44 -5.61 -18.56 20.70
C GLY A 44 -4.63 -19.61 21.24
N LYS A 45 -4.30 -19.52 22.54
CA LYS A 45 -3.48 -20.54 23.19
C LYS A 45 -4.26 -21.86 23.22
N ASN A 46 -3.57 -22.97 22.96
CA ASN A 46 -4.08 -24.34 23.11
C ASN A 46 -5.31 -24.67 22.22
N GLY A 47 -5.39 -24.13 21.01
CA GLY A 47 -6.48 -24.43 20.07
C GLY A 47 -7.82 -23.74 20.38
N GLN A 48 -7.86 -22.82 21.35
CA GLN A 48 -9.02 -21.98 21.59
C GLN A 48 -9.09 -20.82 20.58
N PRO A 49 -10.29 -20.37 20.17
CA PRO A 49 -10.43 -19.19 19.32
C PRO A 49 -9.91 -17.94 20.04
N SER A 50 -9.03 -17.16 19.39
CA SER A 50 -8.67 -15.83 19.88
C SER A 50 -9.83 -14.85 19.64
N SER A 51 -10.05 -13.93 20.58
CA SER A 51 -10.94 -12.79 20.36
C SER A 51 -10.35 -11.74 19.40
N MET A 52 -9.05 -11.86 19.06
CA MET A 52 -8.37 -10.96 18.16
C MET A 52 -8.65 -11.33 16.71
N SER A 53 -9.32 -10.44 16.00
CA SER A 53 -9.60 -10.58 14.58
C SER A 53 -9.26 -9.30 13.83
N TRP A 54 -8.80 -9.46 12.59
CA TRP A 54 -8.35 -8.36 11.74
C TRP A 54 -8.97 -8.48 10.37
N HIS A 55 -9.40 -7.35 9.80
CA HIS A 55 -9.88 -7.32 8.43
C HIS A 55 -8.75 -6.86 7.52
N PHE A 56 -8.62 -7.51 6.38
CA PHE A 56 -7.57 -7.25 5.42
C PHE A 56 -8.12 -7.23 4.01
N LEU A 57 -7.41 -6.54 3.13
CA LEU A 57 -7.49 -6.72 1.70
C LEU A 57 -6.11 -7.21 1.22
N THR A 58 -6.10 -8.14 0.27
CA THR A 58 -4.87 -8.57 -0.40
C THR A 58 -4.65 -7.73 -1.64
N ILE A 59 -3.45 -7.17 -1.77
CA ILE A 59 -2.98 -6.47 -2.96
C ILE A 59 -2.04 -7.45 -3.67
N ASP A 60 -2.44 -7.90 -4.85
CA ASP A 60 -1.69 -8.83 -5.68
C ASP A 60 -1.50 -8.28 -7.11
N GLY A 61 -0.95 -9.12 -7.98
CA GLY A 61 -0.75 -8.80 -9.40
C GLY A 61 0.13 -7.57 -9.63
N GLU A 62 -0.21 -6.81 -10.66
CA GLU A 62 0.57 -5.66 -11.13
C GLU A 62 0.77 -4.59 -10.06
N VAL A 63 -0.23 -4.35 -9.21
CA VAL A 63 -0.13 -3.36 -8.13
C VAL A 63 0.89 -3.81 -7.07
N ALA A 64 0.90 -5.10 -6.72
CA ALA A 64 1.90 -5.62 -5.78
C ALA A 64 3.32 -5.54 -6.35
N GLU A 65 3.50 -5.84 -7.64
CA GLU A 65 4.78 -5.68 -8.32
C GLU A 65 5.23 -4.21 -8.32
N ALA A 66 4.34 -3.29 -8.66
CA ALA A 66 4.63 -1.85 -8.68
C ALA A 66 5.02 -1.31 -7.30
N ILE A 67 4.29 -1.69 -6.24
CA ILE A 67 4.64 -1.35 -4.85
C ILE A 67 6.04 -1.86 -4.52
N ARG A 68 6.38 -3.10 -4.90
CA ARG A 68 7.68 -3.69 -4.60
C ARG A 68 8.82 -2.95 -5.28
N VAL A 69 8.66 -2.60 -6.55
CA VAL A 69 9.64 -1.83 -7.31
C VAL A 69 9.81 -0.44 -6.71
N ALA A 70 8.70 0.26 -6.48
CA ALA A 70 8.72 1.65 -5.98
C ALA A 70 9.25 1.76 -4.53
N SER A 71 9.04 0.74 -3.71
CA SER A 71 9.50 0.72 -2.30
C SER A 71 10.89 0.12 -2.11
N SER A 72 11.59 -0.22 -3.20
CA SER A 72 12.98 -0.71 -3.15
C SER A 72 13.87 0.30 -2.41
N GLY A 73 14.61 -0.18 -1.41
CA GLY A 73 15.44 0.68 -0.54
C GLY A 73 14.69 1.52 0.51
N GLN A 74 13.35 1.53 0.50
CA GLN A 74 12.50 2.32 1.40
C GLN A 74 11.62 1.47 2.34
N SER A 75 11.79 0.15 2.30
CA SER A 75 11.05 -0.78 3.15
C SER A 75 11.46 -0.67 4.63
N ALA A 76 10.49 -0.77 5.52
CA ALA A 76 10.70 -0.79 6.97
C ALA A 76 11.05 -2.20 7.47
N ALA A 77 11.06 -2.37 8.79
CA ALA A 77 11.26 -3.69 9.41
C ALA A 77 10.29 -4.73 8.83
N TRP A 78 10.80 -5.96 8.69
CA TRP A 78 10.08 -7.12 8.12
C TRP A 78 9.59 -6.95 6.67
N GLY A 79 10.17 -6.01 5.90
CA GLY A 79 9.81 -5.78 4.50
C GLY A 79 8.46 -5.09 4.34
N SER A 80 7.93 -4.49 5.41
CA SER A 80 6.70 -3.71 5.36
C SER A 80 6.92 -2.39 4.63
N VAL A 81 5.87 -1.90 3.97
CA VAL A 81 5.91 -0.68 3.15
C VAL A 81 4.89 0.31 3.69
N TYR A 82 5.32 1.54 3.97
CA TYR A 82 4.42 2.60 4.43
C TYR A 82 3.59 3.13 3.28
N VAL A 83 2.28 3.19 3.46
CA VAL A 83 1.35 3.69 2.47
C VAL A 83 0.31 4.61 3.09
N GLU A 84 -0.22 5.50 2.27
CA GLU A 84 -1.50 6.14 2.50
C GLU A 84 -2.56 5.37 1.68
N ALA A 85 -3.67 5.01 2.32
CA ALA A 85 -4.75 4.27 1.68
C ALA A 85 -6.04 5.07 1.73
N VAL A 86 -6.82 5.00 0.66
CA VAL A 86 -8.13 5.67 0.53
C VAL A 86 -9.18 4.66 0.08
N ILE A 87 -10.27 4.59 0.85
CA ILE A 87 -11.51 3.90 0.45
C ILE A 87 -12.64 4.91 0.61
N GLY A 88 -13.43 5.11 -0.46
CA GLY A 88 -14.52 6.07 -0.43
C GLY A 88 -14.02 7.47 -0.07
N LYS A 89 -14.45 7.98 1.09
CA LYS A 89 -14.05 9.30 1.62
C LYS A 89 -13.02 9.22 2.74
N THR A 90 -12.67 8.02 3.16
CA THR A 90 -11.77 7.79 4.30
C THR A 90 -10.36 7.56 3.82
N CYS A 91 -9.45 8.45 4.22
CA CYS A 91 -8.01 8.33 4.02
C CYS A 91 -7.31 7.98 5.34
N TRP A 92 -6.34 7.07 5.31
CA TRP A 92 -5.51 6.78 6.48
C TRP A 92 -4.11 6.30 6.10
N ARG A 93 -3.13 6.60 6.96
CA ARG A 93 -1.77 6.05 6.85
C ARG A 93 -1.66 4.70 7.55
N THR A 94 -0.94 3.78 6.93
CA THR A 94 -0.70 2.43 7.46
C THR A 94 0.54 1.81 6.80
N SER A 95 0.75 0.52 7.07
CA SER A 95 1.78 -0.27 6.40
C SER A 95 1.12 -1.49 5.76
N VAL A 96 1.59 -1.84 4.57
CA VAL A 96 1.25 -3.11 3.93
C VAL A 96 2.34 -4.13 4.21
N PHE A 97 1.94 -5.38 4.42
CA PHE A 97 2.85 -6.45 4.84
C PHE A 97 3.00 -7.50 3.74
N PRO A 98 4.22 -7.88 3.35
CA PRO A 98 4.40 -8.92 2.35
C PRO A 98 3.86 -10.26 2.86
N SER A 99 3.16 -11.00 2.00
CA SER A 99 2.61 -12.32 2.31
C SER A 99 3.02 -13.32 1.23
N LYS A 100 3.87 -14.29 1.61
CA LYS A 100 4.26 -15.39 0.72
C LYS A 100 3.06 -16.26 0.34
N ALA A 101 2.18 -16.53 1.31
CA ALA A 101 1.01 -17.37 1.11
C ALA A 101 0.00 -16.76 0.11
N ARG A 102 -0.07 -15.42 0.04
CA ARG A 102 -0.98 -14.71 -0.86
C ARG A 102 -0.32 -14.07 -2.08
N GLN A 103 0.99 -14.27 -2.25
CA GLN A 103 1.76 -13.74 -3.37
C GLN A 103 1.54 -12.23 -3.60
N GLY A 104 1.67 -11.45 -2.53
CA GLY A 104 1.40 -10.01 -2.60
C GLY A 104 1.57 -9.32 -1.25
N TYR A 105 0.84 -8.25 -1.05
CA TYR A 105 0.81 -7.49 0.20
C TYR A 105 -0.55 -7.61 0.89
N MET A 106 -0.56 -7.54 2.22
CA MET A 106 -1.78 -7.47 3.03
C MET A 106 -1.95 -6.05 3.55
N LEU A 107 -3.06 -5.42 3.19
CA LEU A 107 -3.48 -4.11 3.69
C LEU A 107 -4.46 -4.28 4.86
N PRO A 108 -4.10 -3.90 6.09
CA PRO A 108 -5.04 -3.92 7.21
C PRO A 108 -6.11 -2.83 7.06
N ILE A 109 -7.38 -3.22 7.19
CA ILE A 109 -8.52 -2.31 7.16
C ILE A 109 -8.97 -2.03 8.61
N LYS A 110 -8.66 -0.83 9.09
CA LYS A 110 -8.94 -0.42 10.48
C LYS A 110 -10.44 -0.45 10.77
N ALA A 111 -10.81 -0.78 12.02
CA ALA A 111 -12.21 -0.79 12.44
C ALA A 111 -12.89 0.58 12.26
N SER A 112 -12.17 1.70 12.45
CA SER A 112 -12.69 3.05 12.22
C SER A 112 -13.05 3.30 10.75
N VAL A 113 -12.20 2.83 9.82
CA VAL A 113 -12.44 2.93 8.37
C VAL A 113 -13.66 2.11 7.99
N ARG A 114 -13.74 0.86 8.45
CA ARG A 114 -14.90 -0.01 8.18
C ARG A 114 -16.22 0.59 8.70
N LYS A 115 -16.19 1.21 9.89
CA LYS A 115 -17.37 1.87 10.45
C LYS A 115 -17.78 3.11 9.64
N ALA A 116 -16.81 3.92 9.19
CA ALA A 116 -17.07 5.13 8.42
C ALA A 116 -17.65 4.82 7.03
N GLU A 117 -17.07 3.84 6.33
CA GLU A 117 -17.46 3.46 4.97
C GLU A 117 -18.49 2.30 4.93
N LYS A 118 -18.96 1.83 6.09
CA LYS A 118 -19.94 0.74 6.27
C LYS A 118 -19.53 -0.58 5.61
N LEU A 119 -18.28 -1.00 5.83
CA LEU A 119 -17.66 -2.16 5.21
C LEU A 119 -17.67 -3.40 6.13
N ALA A 120 -17.91 -4.56 5.54
CA ALA A 120 -17.93 -5.88 6.17
C ALA A 120 -16.97 -6.86 5.48
N GLU A 121 -16.79 -8.04 6.10
CA GLU A 121 -16.14 -9.18 5.44
C GLU A 121 -16.94 -9.59 4.20
N GLY A 122 -16.25 -9.88 3.10
CA GLY A 122 -16.84 -10.25 1.81
C GLY A 122 -17.08 -9.07 0.86
N ASP A 123 -17.11 -7.83 1.36
CA ASP A 123 -17.31 -6.66 0.51
C ASP A 123 -16.14 -6.49 -0.46
N VAL A 124 -16.46 -6.37 -1.74
CA VAL A 124 -15.49 -6.01 -2.78
C VAL A 124 -15.35 -4.49 -2.80
N ILE A 125 -14.14 -4.02 -2.52
CA ILE A 125 -13.84 -2.59 -2.40
C ILE A 125 -12.78 -2.18 -3.41
N THR A 126 -12.85 -0.93 -3.84
CA THR A 126 -11.76 -0.24 -4.52
C THR A 126 -10.94 0.53 -3.49
N VAL A 127 -9.63 0.31 -3.47
CA VAL A 127 -8.70 1.06 -2.64
C VAL A 127 -7.67 1.77 -3.49
N ARG A 128 -7.44 3.05 -3.20
CA ARG A 128 -6.28 3.79 -3.72
C ARG A 128 -5.15 3.71 -2.73
N ILE A 129 -3.96 3.42 -3.21
CA ILE A 129 -2.76 3.19 -2.41
C ILE A 129 -1.69 4.13 -2.94
N THR A 130 -1.13 4.96 -2.06
CA THR A 130 0.00 5.83 -2.40
C THR A 130 1.17 5.49 -1.50
N LEU A 131 2.36 5.33 -2.07
CA LEU A 131 3.58 5.14 -1.28
C LEU A 131 3.78 6.37 -0.36
N SER A 132 4.10 6.15 0.90
CA SER A 132 4.34 7.23 1.85
C SER A 132 5.70 7.07 2.52
N LYS A 133 6.33 8.18 2.89
CA LYS A 133 7.54 8.15 3.71
C LYS A 133 7.17 7.65 5.11
N GLY A 134 8.01 6.77 5.66
CA GLY A 134 7.91 6.38 7.06
C GLY A 134 8.04 7.58 8.00
N PRO A 135 7.70 7.44 9.29
CA PRO A 135 7.90 8.51 10.26
C PRO A 135 9.37 8.96 10.24
N SER A 136 9.60 10.27 10.20
CA SER A 136 10.95 10.84 10.33
C SER A 136 11.55 10.36 11.64
N ARG A 137 12.73 9.75 11.58
CA ARG A 137 13.53 9.45 12.76
C ARG A 137 14.14 10.72 13.34
#